data_AF-A0A7C1PBQ6-F1
#
_entry.id   AF-A0A7C1PBQ6-F1
#
_cell.length_a   1.000
_cell.length_b   1.000
_cell.length_c   1.000
_cell.angle_alpha   90.00
_cell.angle_beta   90.00
_cell.angle_gamma   90.00
#
_symmetry.space_group_name_H-M   'P 1'
#
loop_
_entity.id
_entity.type
_entity.pdbx_description
1 polymer ?
#
loop_
_entity_poly.entity_id
_entity_poly.type
_entity_poly.pdbx_seq_one_letter_code
_entity_poly.pdbx_strand_id
1 'polypeptide(L)'
;MKVLKAAVLRLCSGEQVWRARGGRGLATGAGGGCGGGLGEPREGPGPGLRAFALRELRWRLSDLPGYVKAVLLFGSVARGEAGERSDVDLLILHSGAPVSDPVERRRHLYKLVAERLEGVFESVTVIDTELEQFLKPGTVTPLLLNIYADAVVVVDRVGGIEEFLQRVRGRIRELGLLRVRDGRAYYWVLPKPLEKVELL
;
A
#
# COMPACT_ATOMS: atom_id res chain seq x y z
N MET A 1 -19.45 -16.57 -9.21
CA MET A 1 -20.36 -15.47 -8.83
C MET A 1 -20.09 -15.05 -7.40
N LYS A 2 -19.34 -13.96 -7.16
CA LYS A 2 -19.22 -13.29 -5.85
C LYS A 2 -19.07 -11.78 -6.05
N VAL A 3 -19.63 -11.02 -5.11
CA VAL A 3 -20.08 -9.62 -5.24
C VAL A 3 -19.05 -8.68 -4.60
N LEU A 4 -18.71 -7.57 -5.28
CA LEU A 4 -18.07 -6.42 -4.64
C LEU A 4 -19.16 -5.72 -3.81
N LYS A 5 -19.27 -6.03 -2.51
CA LYS A 5 -20.05 -5.17 -1.60
C LYS A 5 -19.17 -3.95 -1.30
N ALA A 6 -19.43 -2.86 -2.01
CA ALA A 6 -18.90 -1.56 -1.62
C ALA A 6 -19.44 -1.22 -0.21
N ALA A 7 -18.58 -1.37 0.80
CA ALA A 7 -18.87 -0.86 2.13
C ALA A 7 -18.79 0.67 2.06
N VAL A 8 -19.94 1.33 1.91
CA VAL A 8 -20.10 2.70 2.38
C VAL A 8 -20.25 2.60 3.89
N LEU A 9 -19.16 2.65 4.64
CA LEU A 9 -19.20 2.82 6.09
C LEU A 9 -19.04 4.30 6.39
N ARG A 10 -20.18 4.98 6.48
CA ARG A 10 -20.29 6.34 6.99
C ARG A 10 -20.78 6.23 8.43
N LEU A 11 -19.87 6.39 9.40
CA LEU A 11 -20.20 6.70 10.79
C LEU A 11 -19.24 7.79 11.26
N CYS A 12 -19.53 9.03 10.88
CA CYS A 12 -19.08 10.18 11.64
C CYS A 12 -20.24 10.59 12.54
N SER A 13 -20.09 10.33 13.83
CA SER A 13 -20.86 10.98 14.87
C SER A 13 -20.54 12.49 14.84
N GLY A 14 -21.53 13.32 15.13
CA GLY A 14 -21.33 14.75 15.37
C GLY A 14 -22.02 15.66 14.36
N GLU A 15 -23.28 15.96 14.66
CA GLU A 15 -23.98 17.22 14.39
C GLU A 15 -23.10 18.44 14.01
N GLN A 16 -23.38 19.06 12.85
CA GLN A 16 -24.17 20.31 12.72
C GLN A 16 -23.70 21.26 11.58
N VAL A 17 -24.70 21.69 10.79
CA VAL A 17 -24.83 22.93 10.01
C VAL A 17 -24.00 23.07 8.71
N TRP A 18 -24.74 23.02 7.58
CA TRP A 18 -24.31 23.49 6.27
C TRP A 18 -24.76 24.94 6.06
N ARG A 19 -23.83 25.84 5.72
CA ARG A 19 -24.14 27.12 5.04
C ARG A 19 -23.24 27.28 3.84
N ALA A 20 -23.85 27.50 2.67
CA ALA A 20 -23.17 27.91 1.46
C ALA A 20 -23.04 29.45 1.42
N ARG A 21 -21.81 29.97 1.31
CA ARG A 21 -21.42 31.28 0.73
C ARG A 21 -19.91 31.13 0.37
N GLY A 22 -19.39 31.41 -0.81
CA GLY A 22 -19.74 32.44 -1.77
C GLY A 22 -19.09 33.77 -1.36
N GLY A 23 -17.91 34.11 -1.88
CA GLY A 23 -17.38 35.49 -1.80
C GLY A 23 -15.87 35.63 -1.65
N ARG A 24 -15.30 36.42 -2.57
CA ARG A 24 -13.94 36.97 -2.61
C ARG A 24 -13.60 37.80 -1.35
N GLY A 25 -12.32 37.87 -1.01
CA GLY A 25 -11.78 38.88 -0.08
C GLY A 25 -10.26 38.81 0.08
N LEU A 26 -9.58 39.81 -0.46
CA LEU A 26 -8.17 40.13 -0.19
C LEU A 26 -7.98 40.55 1.28
N ALA A 27 -6.85 40.20 1.88
CA ALA A 27 -6.28 40.95 3.00
C ALA A 27 -4.75 40.81 3.06
N THR A 28 -4.11 41.97 3.15
CA THR A 28 -2.69 42.29 3.32
C THR A 28 -2.27 42.33 4.79
N GLY A 29 -0.96 42.20 5.07
CA GLY A 29 -0.30 42.59 6.34
C GLY A 29 0.66 41.50 6.84
N ALA A 30 1.98 41.58 6.63
CA ALA A 30 3.00 42.45 7.24
C ALA A 30 3.48 42.01 8.65
N GLY A 31 4.76 41.66 8.74
CA GLY A 31 5.63 41.94 9.89
C GLY A 31 6.00 40.76 10.81
N GLY A 32 7.31 40.47 10.89
CA GLY A 32 7.89 39.71 12.02
C GLY A 32 9.07 38.83 11.65
N GLY A 33 10.26 39.43 11.43
CA GLY A 33 11.52 38.68 11.36
C GLY A 33 12.08 38.38 12.75
N CYS A 34 12.82 37.29 12.86
CA CYS A 34 13.98 37.10 13.76
C CYS A 34 14.73 35.85 13.30
N GLY A 35 16.05 35.99 13.18
CA GLY A 35 16.94 35.02 12.55
C GLY A 35 17.44 33.92 13.48
N GLY A 36 18.34 33.10 12.93
CA GLY A 36 19.22 32.22 13.70
C GLY A 36 19.27 30.80 13.17
N GLY A 37 20.31 30.49 12.40
CA GLY A 37 20.70 29.12 12.09
C GLY A 37 20.85 28.85 10.60
N LEU A 38 22.00 29.25 10.03
CA LEU A 38 22.54 28.56 8.87
C LEU A 38 22.93 27.16 9.34
N GLY A 39 21.94 26.25 9.35
CA GLY A 39 22.19 24.83 9.44
C GLY A 39 23.05 24.45 8.24
N GLU A 40 24.20 23.86 8.52
CA GLU A 40 25.07 23.24 7.53
C GLU A 40 24.23 22.40 6.55
N PRO A 41 24.56 22.35 5.25
CA PRO A 41 23.90 21.45 4.33
C PRO A 41 24.23 20.02 4.78
N ARG A 42 23.34 19.43 5.59
CA ARG A 42 23.35 18.00 5.85
C ARG A 42 23.23 17.31 4.51
N GLU A 43 24.19 16.43 4.28
CA GLU A 43 24.43 15.60 3.11
C GLU A 43 23.20 15.42 2.20
N GLY A 44 23.40 15.64 0.90
CA GLY A 44 22.36 15.60 -0.12
C GLY A 44 21.48 14.34 -0.03
N PRO A 45 20.26 14.38 -0.58
CA PRO A 45 19.25 13.37 -0.29
C PRO A 45 19.80 11.99 -0.65
N GLY A 46 20.10 11.21 0.39
CA GLY A 46 20.29 9.78 0.24
C GLY A 46 19.10 9.19 -0.54
N PRO A 47 19.24 7.99 -1.11
CA PRO A 47 18.14 7.36 -1.85
C PRO A 47 16.85 7.47 -1.03
N GLY A 48 15.84 8.17 -1.57
CA GLY A 48 14.60 8.44 -0.83
C GLY A 48 14.04 7.15 -0.23
N LEU A 49 13.35 7.23 0.90
CA LEU A 49 12.96 6.08 1.74
C LEU A 49 12.49 4.85 0.95
N ARG A 50 11.71 5.04 -0.12
CA ARG A 50 11.28 3.96 -1.02
C ARG A 50 12.44 3.24 -1.73
N ALA A 51 13.39 3.98 -2.29
CA ALA A 51 14.56 3.42 -2.99
C ALA A 51 15.48 2.70 -2.00
N PHE A 52 15.70 3.28 -0.82
CA PHE A 52 16.39 2.62 0.28
C PHE A 52 15.68 1.31 0.64
N ALA A 53 14.37 1.36 0.90
CA ALA A 53 13.60 0.20 1.30
C ALA A 53 13.64 -0.92 0.25
N LEU A 54 13.43 -0.61 -1.03
CA LEU A 54 13.49 -1.60 -2.11
C LEU A 54 14.84 -2.28 -2.21
N ARG A 55 15.94 -1.54 -2.03
CA ARG A 55 17.29 -2.11 -2.04
C ARG A 55 17.48 -3.09 -0.89
N GLU A 56 17.19 -2.67 0.34
CA GLU A 56 17.35 -3.51 1.53
C GLU A 56 16.44 -4.73 1.50
N LEU A 57 15.18 -4.57 1.09
CA LEU A 57 14.21 -5.66 0.98
C LEU A 57 14.66 -6.69 -0.08
N ARG A 58 15.14 -6.25 -1.25
CA ARG A 58 15.63 -7.16 -2.31
C ARG A 58 16.83 -7.97 -1.86
N TRP A 59 17.75 -7.34 -1.15
CA TRP A 59 18.95 -7.99 -0.62
C TRP A 59 18.61 -8.96 0.51
N ARG A 60 17.87 -8.52 1.52
CA ARG A 60 17.62 -9.30 2.74
C ARG A 60 16.58 -10.39 2.58
N LEU A 61 15.70 -10.30 1.59
CA LEU A 61 14.62 -11.28 1.36
C LEU A 61 14.90 -12.21 0.17
N SER A 62 16.08 -12.14 -0.46
CA SER A 62 16.41 -12.96 -1.64
C SER A 62 16.45 -14.46 -1.34
N ASP A 63 16.83 -14.82 -0.11
CA ASP A 63 17.09 -16.18 0.36
C ASP A 63 15.86 -16.85 1.02
N LEU A 64 14.68 -16.22 0.98
CA LEU A 64 13.48 -16.77 1.61
C LEU A 64 13.18 -18.21 1.14
N PRO A 65 12.50 -19.06 1.94
CA PRO A 65 12.22 -20.43 1.55
C PRO A 65 11.51 -20.57 0.19
N GLY A 66 11.75 -21.67 -0.53
CA GLY A 66 11.26 -21.85 -1.91
C GLY A 66 9.73 -21.87 -2.09
N TYR A 67 8.96 -22.08 -1.02
CA TYR A 67 7.50 -21.94 -1.05
C TYR A 67 7.03 -20.48 -1.09
N VAL A 68 7.89 -19.51 -0.74
CA VAL A 68 7.65 -18.09 -1.00
C VAL A 68 7.94 -17.83 -2.47
N LYS A 69 6.90 -17.48 -3.23
CA LYS A 69 6.95 -17.30 -4.68
C LYS A 69 7.15 -15.84 -5.08
N ALA A 70 6.59 -14.91 -4.32
CA ALA A 70 6.84 -13.50 -4.51
C ALA A 70 6.68 -12.72 -3.21
N VAL A 71 7.35 -11.56 -3.14
CA VAL A 71 7.19 -10.57 -2.07
C VAL A 71 6.90 -9.23 -2.71
N LEU A 72 5.82 -8.60 -2.27
CA LEU A 72 5.35 -7.32 -2.77
C LEU A 72 5.40 -6.29 -1.65
N LEU A 73 6.06 -5.16 -1.90
CA LEU A 73 5.97 -3.97 -1.07
C LEU A 73 4.71 -3.20 -1.46
N PHE A 74 3.83 -2.91 -0.51
CA PHE A 74 2.66 -2.06 -0.75
C PHE A 74 2.61 -0.93 0.27
N GLY A 75 1.48 -0.22 0.34
CA GLY A 75 1.28 0.81 1.35
C GLY A 75 2.04 2.11 1.09
N SER A 76 2.31 2.86 2.15
CA SER A 76 2.83 4.23 2.07
C SER A 76 4.23 4.30 1.45
N VAL A 77 5.09 3.34 1.77
CA VAL A 77 6.46 3.24 1.23
C VAL A 77 6.42 2.98 -0.27
N ALA A 78 5.56 2.06 -0.72
CA ALA A 78 5.38 1.79 -2.15
C ALA A 78 4.90 3.03 -2.94
N ARG A 79 3.99 3.82 -2.34
CA ARG A 79 3.48 5.07 -2.92
C ARG A 79 4.47 6.24 -2.89
N GLY A 80 5.54 6.15 -2.09
CA GLY A 80 6.46 7.27 -1.87
C GLY A 80 5.88 8.36 -0.95
N GLU A 81 4.87 8.03 -0.15
CA GLU A 81 4.21 8.93 0.81
C GLU A 81 4.68 8.71 2.25
N ALA A 82 5.59 7.76 2.44
CA ALA A 82 6.10 7.38 3.75
C ALA A 82 7.02 8.45 4.36
N GLY A 83 6.84 8.67 5.67
CA GLY A 83 7.79 9.41 6.50
C GLY A 83 8.74 8.44 7.22
N GLU A 84 9.67 8.99 8.00
CA GLU A 84 10.75 8.23 8.67
C GLU A 84 10.24 7.11 9.61
N ARG A 85 9.04 7.26 10.19
CA ARG A 85 8.41 6.28 11.08
C ARG A 85 7.31 5.43 10.42
N SER A 86 7.31 5.33 9.09
CA SER A 86 6.29 4.57 8.38
C SER A 86 6.60 3.07 8.38
N ASP A 87 5.59 2.29 8.73
CA ASP A 87 5.66 0.83 8.64
C ASP A 87 5.94 0.35 7.22
N VAL A 88 6.73 -0.70 7.09
CA VAL A 88 6.96 -1.40 5.82
C VAL A 88 5.89 -2.48 5.65
N ASP A 89 4.97 -2.29 4.70
CA ASP A 89 3.88 -3.22 4.42
C ASP A 89 4.28 -4.23 3.32
N LEU A 90 4.30 -5.52 3.67
CA LEU A 90 4.69 -6.61 2.77
C LEU A 90 3.56 -7.62 2.58
N LEU A 91 3.28 -7.96 1.32
CA LEU A 91 2.46 -9.11 0.96
C LEU A 91 3.37 -10.24 0.47
N ILE A 92 3.24 -11.40 1.08
CA ILE A 92 3.92 -12.63 0.67
C ILE A 92 2.95 -13.50 -0.12
N LEU A 93 3.32 -13.81 -1.36
CA LEU A 93 2.64 -14.82 -2.17
C LEU A 93 3.35 -16.15 -1.95
N HIS A 94 2.63 -17.12 -1.40
CA HIS A 94 3.16 -18.46 -1.15
C HIS A 94 2.49 -19.51 -2.03
N SER A 95 3.17 -20.64 -2.22
CA SER A 95 2.60 -21.85 -2.77
C SER A 95 3.25 -23.08 -2.14
N GLY A 96 2.42 -23.98 -1.62
CA GLY A 96 2.89 -25.19 -0.91
C GLY A 96 3.59 -24.86 0.41
N ALA A 97 3.10 -23.87 1.16
CA ALA A 97 3.66 -23.54 2.47
C ALA A 97 3.52 -24.73 3.45
N PRO A 98 4.53 -25.03 4.28
CA PRO A 98 4.52 -26.20 5.16
C PRO A 98 3.51 -26.07 6.32
N VAL A 99 3.09 -24.85 6.64
CA VAL A 99 2.12 -24.56 7.70
C VAL A 99 0.74 -24.34 7.08
N SER A 100 -0.18 -25.27 7.34
CA SER A 100 -1.55 -25.23 6.80
C SER A 100 -2.45 -24.24 7.53
N ASP A 101 -2.32 -24.14 8.86
CA ASP A 101 -3.08 -23.19 9.67
C ASP A 101 -2.75 -21.74 9.27
N PRO A 102 -3.74 -20.90 8.89
CA PRO A 102 -3.48 -19.54 8.43
C PRO A 102 -2.83 -18.62 9.46
N VAL A 103 -3.16 -18.77 10.75
CA VAL A 103 -2.63 -17.90 11.82
C VAL A 103 -1.17 -18.25 12.09
N GLU A 104 -0.86 -19.54 12.26
CA GLU A 104 0.51 -19.99 12.44
C GLU A 104 1.36 -19.77 11.19
N ARG A 105 0.81 -19.91 9.98
CA ARG A 105 1.53 -19.60 8.74
C ARG A 105 1.89 -18.13 8.68
N ARG A 106 0.97 -17.22 8.99
CA ARG A 106 1.25 -15.78 9.03
C ARG A 106 2.32 -15.47 10.08
N ARG A 107 2.23 -16.06 11.26
CA ARG A 107 3.22 -15.88 12.33
C ARG A 107 4.61 -16.38 11.92
N HIS A 108 4.68 -17.53 11.26
CA HIS A 108 5.90 -18.12 10.72
C HIS A 108 6.53 -17.20 9.66
N LEU A 109 5.74 -16.76 8.68
CA LEU A 109 6.17 -15.83 7.64
C LEU A 109 6.62 -14.49 8.21
N TYR A 110 5.90 -13.96 9.19
CA TYR A 110 6.26 -12.73 9.89
C TYR A 110 7.64 -12.85 10.54
N LYS A 111 7.90 -13.94 11.29
CA LYS A 111 9.21 -14.17 11.91
C LYS A 111 10.34 -14.25 10.90
N LEU A 112 10.15 -15.03 9.83
CA LEU A 112 11.16 -15.17 8.76
C LEU A 112 11.55 -13.83 8.16
N VAL A 113 10.58 -12.93 7.96
CA VAL A 113 10.81 -11.59 7.44
C VAL A 113 11.42 -10.68 8.51
N ALA A 114 10.86 -10.66 9.72
CA ALA A 114 11.30 -9.79 10.81
C ALA A 114 12.77 -10.04 11.18
N GLU A 115 13.19 -11.31 11.28
CA GLU A 115 14.59 -11.68 11.54
C GLU A 115 15.54 -11.15 10.45
N ARG A 116 15.12 -11.21 9.18
CA ARG A 116 15.91 -10.70 8.04
C ARG A 116 15.97 -9.19 8.01
N LEU A 117 14.96 -8.50 8.51
CA LEU A 117 14.80 -7.05 8.46
C LEU A 117 15.18 -6.35 9.77
N GLU A 118 15.59 -7.11 10.77
CA GLU A 118 16.03 -6.61 12.07
C GLU A 118 17.15 -5.57 11.89
N GLY A 119 17.00 -4.46 12.61
CA GLY A 119 17.93 -3.33 12.60
C GLY A 119 17.86 -2.43 11.36
N VAL A 120 16.97 -2.69 10.40
CA VAL A 120 16.79 -1.85 9.20
C VAL A 120 15.52 -1.04 9.22
N PHE A 121 14.41 -1.67 9.63
CA PHE A 121 13.10 -1.02 9.71
C PHE A 121 12.58 -1.12 11.14
N GLU A 122 12.01 -0.01 11.65
CA GLU A 122 11.42 0.03 12.99
C GLU A 122 10.21 -0.92 13.11
N SER A 123 9.43 -1.02 12.04
CA SER A 123 8.18 -1.77 12.00
C SER A 123 7.92 -2.36 10.61
N VAL A 124 7.43 -3.60 10.61
CA VAL A 124 7.07 -4.34 9.40
C VAL A 124 5.70 -4.98 9.60
N THR A 125 4.81 -4.80 8.64
CA THR A 125 3.53 -5.51 8.57
C THR A 125 3.63 -6.58 7.50
N VAL A 126 3.30 -7.82 7.86
CA VAL A 126 3.29 -8.95 6.93
C VAL A 126 1.89 -9.52 6.80
N ILE A 127 1.39 -9.56 5.57
CA ILE A 127 0.21 -10.33 5.18
C ILE A 127 0.60 -11.39 4.17
N ASP A 128 -0.20 -12.45 4.10
CA ASP A 128 0.05 -13.62 3.25
C ASP A 128 -1.18 -14.02 2.46
N THR A 129 -0.97 -14.57 1.27
CA THR A 129 -2.01 -15.26 0.50
C THR A 129 -1.40 -16.30 -0.43
N GLU A 130 -2.19 -17.31 -0.80
CA GLU A 130 -1.79 -18.29 -1.79
C GLU A 130 -1.69 -17.62 -3.17
N LEU A 131 -0.65 -17.96 -3.94
CA LEU A 131 -0.38 -17.38 -5.25
C LEU A 131 -1.59 -17.47 -6.19
N GLU A 132 -2.25 -18.63 -6.24
CA GLU A 132 -3.43 -18.82 -7.09
C GLU A 132 -4.60 -17.93 -6.67
N GLN A 133 -4.81 -17.75 -5.37
CA GLN A 133 -5.84 -16.88 -4.83
C GLN A 133 -5.54 -15.40 -5.12
N PHE A 134 -4.27 -15.01 -5.13
CA PHE A 134 -3.86 -13.67 -5.56
C PHE A 134 -4.10 -13.45 -7.06
N LEU A 135 -3.76 -14.41 -7.92
CA LEU A 135 -3.92 -14.25 -9.37
C LEU A 135 -5.39 -14.35 -9.81
N LYS A 136 -6.21 -15.10 -9.08
CA LYS A 136 -7.63 -15.34 -9.37
C LYS A 136 -8.48 -15.25 -8.09
N PRO A 137 -8.62 -14.05 -7.50
CA PRO A 137 -9.36 -13.87 -6.27
C PRO A 137 -10.86 -14.11 -6.51
N GLY A 138 -11.51 -14.79 -5.58
CA GLY A 138 -12.97 -14.94 -5.62
C GLY A 138 -13.71 -13.61 -5.43
N THR A 139 -13.16 -12.71 -4.61
CA THR A 139 -13.65 -11.34 -4.38
C THR A 139 -12.46 -10.42 -4.25
N VAL A 140 -12.47 -9.29 -4.97
CA VAL A 140 -11.46 -8.23 -4.80
C VAL A 140 -11.87 -7.33 -3.64
N THR A 141 -11.11 -7.40 -2.55
CA THR A 141 -11.31 -6.55 -1.37
C THR A 141 -10.69 -5.16 -1.59
N PRO A 142 -11.09 -4.13 -0.82
CA PRO A 142 -10.43 -2.82 -0.89
C PRO A 142 -8.92 -2.87 -0.65
N LEU A 143 -8.46 -3.75 0.26
CA LEU A 143 -7.04 -3.98 0.50
C LEU A 143 -6.36 -4.57 -0.74
N LEU A 144 -6.95 -5.61 -1.34
CA LEU A 144 -6.38 -6.22 -2.55
C LEU A 144 -6.35 -5.24 -3.72
N LEU A 145 -7.36 -4.38 -3.85
CA LEU A 145 -7.39 -3.31 -4.84
C LEU A 145 -6.28 -2.28 -4.62
N ASN A 146 -6.00 -1.90 -3.36
CA ASN A 146 -4.86 -1.05 -3.02
C ASN A 146 -3.52 -1.71 -3.40
N ILE A 147 -3.38 -3.00 -3.12
CA ILE A 147 -2.18 -3.77 -3.48
C ILE A 147 -2.01 -3.80 -4.99
N TYR A 148 -3.05 -4.12 -5.77
CA TYR A 148 -2.96 -4.09 -7.23
C TYR A 148 -2.59 -2.71 -7.79
N ALA A 149 -3.13 -1.65 -7.20
CA ALA A 149 -2.83 -0.29 -7.63
C ALA A 149 -1.37 0.11 -7.34
N ASP A 150 -0.87 -0.19 -6.14
CA ASP A 150 0.37 0.43 -5.62
C ASP A 150 1.58 -0.50 -5.52
N ALA A 151 1.39 -1.82 -5.52
CA ALA A 151 2.44 -2.74 -5.09
C ALA A 151 3.68 -2.70 -5.98
N VAL A 152 4.86 -2.78 -5.38
CA VAL A 152 6.13 -2.90 -6.07
C VAL A 152 6.68 -4.29 -5.81
N VAL A 153 7.09 -4.98 -6.87
CA VAL A 153 7.70 -6.29 -6.76
C VAL A 153 9.11 -6.17 -6.13
N VAL A 154 9.29 -6.86 -5.01
CA VAL A 154 10.58 -7.01 -4.31
C VAL A 154 11.25 -8.31 -4.77
N VAL A 155 10.54 -9.43 -4.64
CA VAL A 155 10.99 -10.75 -5.07
C VAL A 155 9.92 -11.32 -6.00
N ASP A 156 10.31 -11.87 -7.14
CA ASP A 156 9.44 -12.65 -8.01
C ASP A 156 10.17 -13.87 -8.55
N ARG A 157 9.78 -15.05 -8.06
CA ARG A 157 10.29 -16.35 -8.51
C ARG A 157 9.35 -17.01 -9.53
N VAL A 158 8.20 -16.41 -9.79
CA VAL A 158 7.25 -16.82 -10.83
C VAL A 158 7.64 -16.18 -12.17
N GLY A 159 8.18 -14.96 -12.13
CA GLY A 159 8.64 -14.19 -13.30
C GLY A 159 7.50 -13.56 -14.10
N GLY A 160 6.37 -13.25 -13.45
CA GLY A 160 5.16 -12.78 -14.12
C GLY A 160 4.26 -11.88 -13.27
N ILE A 161 4.67 -11.56 -12.03
CA ILE A 161 3.83 -10.80 -11.10
C ILE A 161 3.78 -9.32 -11.49
N GLU A 162 4.88 -8.76 -11.98
CA GLU A 162 4.90 -7.36 -12.43
C GLU A 162 3.97 -7.15 -13.64
N GLU A 163 4.04 -8.04 -14.64
CA GLU A 163 3.17 -8.01 -15.82
C GLU A 163 1.70 -8.20 -15.43
N PHE A 164 1.42 -9.08 -14.47
CA PHE A 164 0.08 -9.24 -13.92
C PHE A 164 -0.42 -7.93 -13.29
N LEU A 165 0.34 -7.34 -12.39
CA LEU A 165 -0.02 -6.07 -11.74
C LEU A 165 -0.25 -4.95 -12.76
N GLN A 166 0.59 -4.86 -13.79
CA GLN A 166 0.43 -3.89 -14.88
C GLN A 166 -0.89 -4.07 -15.64
N ARG A 167 -1.28 -5.31 -15.97
CA ARG A 167 -2.58 -5.60 -16.59
C ARG A 167 -3.74 -5.18 -15.69
N VAL A 168 -3.67 -5.53 -14.40
CA VAL A 168 -4.73 -5.17 -13.44
C VAL A 168 -4.84 -3.65 -13.30
N ARG A 169 -3.73 -2.92 -13.21
CA ARG A 169 -3.73 -1.44 -13.20
C ARG A 169 -4.37 -0.85 -14.45
N GLY A 170 -4.09 -1.43 -15.63
CA GLY A 170 -4.77 -1.07 -16.88
C GLY A 170 -6.28 -1.22 -16.75
N ARG A 171 -6.72 -2.36 -16.23
CA ARG A 171 -8.13 -2.67 -16.04
C ARG A 171 -8.83 -1.77 -15.02
N ILE A 172 -8.16 -1.40 -13.92
CA ILE A 172 -8.66 -0.41 -12.94
C ILE A 172 -8.96 0.93 -13.64
N ARG A 173 -8.07 1.38 -14.54
CA ARG A 173 -8.25 2.63 -15.30
C ARG A 173 -9.38 2.52 -16.32
N GLU A 174 -9.43 1.43 -17.09
CA GLU A 174 -10.49 1.18 -18.09
C GLU A 174 -11.88 1.15 -17.46
N LEU A 175 -11.98 0.54 -16.29
CA LEU A 175 -13.22 0.44 -15.53
C LEU A 175 -13.57 1.74 -14.81
N GLY A 176 -12.77 2.81 -14.93
CA GLY A 176 -13.04 4.11 -14.32
C GLY A 176 -13.07 4.07 -12.79
N LEU A 177 -12.36 3.13 -12.16
CA LEU A 177 -12.27 3.06 -10.70
C LEU A 177 -11.39 4.23 -10.21
N LEU A 178 -11.99 5.15 -9.48
CA LEU A 178 -11.30 6.33 -8.97
C LEU A 178 -10.91 6.13 -7.51
N ARG A 179 -9.62 6.29 -7.20
CA ARG A 179 -9.17 6.38 -5.82
C ARG A 179 -9.18 7.83 -5.37
N VAL A 180 -9.93 8.12 -4.32
CA VAL A 180 -10.03 9.47 -3.73
C VAL A 180 -9.35 9.46 -2.38
N ARG A 181 -8.55 10.50 -2.12
CA ARG A 181 -7.91 10.75 -0.82
C ARG A 181 -8.82 11.61 0.04
N ASP A 182 -9.06 11.18 1.27
CA ASP A 182 -9.79 11.92 2.29
C ASP A 182 -8.92 12.05 3.55
N GLY A 183 -8.21 13.18 3.66
CA GLY A 183 -7.20 13.39 4.68
C GLY A 183 -6.06 12.36 4.62
N ARG A 184 -6.04 11.45 5.60
CA ARG A 184 -5.09 10.32 5.70
C ARG A 184 -5.64 9.01 5.14
N ALA A 185 -6.92 8.94 4.80
CA ALA A 185 -7.59 7.75 4.30
C ALA A 185 -7.74 7.79 2.78
N TYR A 186 -7.97 6.62 2.20
CA TYR A 186 -8.31 6.45 0.79
C TYR A 186 -9.58 5.62 0.67
N TYR A 187 -10.44 5.99 -0.28
CA TYR A 187 -11.58 5.18 -0.68
C TYR A 187 -11.67 5.08 -2.20
N TRP A 188 -12.36 4.04 -2.66
CA TRP A 188 -12.58 3.78 -4.08
C TRP A 188 -14.00 4.15 -4.46
N VAL A 189 -14.13 4.88 -5.57
CA VAL A 189 -15.41 5.26 -6.17
C VAL A 189 -15.61 4.42 -7.42
N LEU A 190 -16.77 3.75 -7.46
CA LEU A 190 -17.23 3.04 -8.64
C LEU A 190 -17.83 4.04 -9.64
N PRO A 191 -17.70 3.83 -10.96
CA PRO A 191 -18.37 4.67 -11.96
C PRO A 191 -19.87 4.73 -11.78
N LYS A 192 -20.49 3.60 -11.39
CA LYS A 192 -21.90 3.52 -11.02
C LYS A 192 -22.07 2.88 -9.64
N PRO A 193 -22.86 3.49 -8.75
CA PRO A 193 -23.16 2.90 -7.45
C PRO A 193 -23.79 1.51 -7.57
N LEU A 194 -23.35 0.57 -6.73
CA LEU A 194 -23.88 -0.80 -6.62
C LEU A 194 -23.74 -1.67 -7.89
N GLU A 195 -23.10 -1.17 -8.95
CA GLU A 195 -22.82 -1.96 -10.14
C GLU A 195 -21.72 -2.98 -9.85
N LYS A 196 -21.92 -4.21 -10.35
CA LYS A 196 -20.91 -5.24 -10.27
C LYS A 196 -19.78 -4.89 -11.25
N VAL A 197 -18.56 -4.81 -10.72
CA VAL A 197 -17.35 -4.57 -11.50
C VAL A 197 -16.51 -5.84 -11.55
N GLU A 198 -16.16 -6.30 -12.76
CA GLU A 198 -15.30 -7.46 -13.00
C GLU A 198 -13.89 -6.99 -13.37
N LEU A 199 -12.96 -7.13 -12.41
CA LEU A 199 -11.58 -6.68 -12.54
C LEU A 199 -10.66 -7.73 -13.19
N LEU A 200 -10.91 -9.02 -12.95
CA LEU A 200 -10.08 -10.15 -13.38
C LEU A 200 -10.95 -11.25 -13.97
#